data_AF-A0A0R0CYF4-F1
#
_entry.id   AF-A0A0R0CYF4-F1
#
_cell.length_a   1.000
_cell.length_b   1.000
_cell.length_c   1.000
_cell.angle_alpha   90.00
_cell.angle_beta   90.00
_cell.angle_gamma   90.00
#
_symmetry.space_group_name_H-M   'P 1'
#
loop_
_entity.id
_entity.type
_entity.pdbx_description
1 polymer ?
#
loop_
_entity_poly.entity_id
_entity_poly.type
_entity_poly.pdbx_seq_one_letter_code
_entity_poly.pdbx_strand_id
1 'polypeptide(L)'
;MKTLIQHKTGLAIAALALLAVLWTTQRGAQGLHGGVGAALAPMAASASAQAADAVPIDGPQPGAPALALRPAAPATGFARAPDLFAFAQSLMPAADRGDAEALWQLSQVQDYCGGYASDPGSYARDTRTMQGLELDGVNALVAARQRVSRRCSRFVPEDGLATAVLEQRRRAASAGNLAAEAALLAMGQPLAAGDDYTRDLVQRVRTSHDPDALLAISPAMGLRASGSEAVMGEISGTGLAELAWQLAACRQGLDCSSNSNLMTSYCANGGVCSQDPSQDFPSFVFDAAVPRQGAERLDNMVNTLIDSSGGGL
;
A
#
# COMPACT_ATOMS: atom_id res chain seq x y z
N MET A 1 68.52 6.42 16.44
CA MET A 1 67.75 5.60 17.40
C MET A 1 66.38 6.17 17.80
N LYS A 2 65.96 7.37 17.38
CA LYS A 2 64.62 7.92 17.69
C LYS A 2 63.51 7.54 16.69
N THR A 3 63.85 7.07 15.49
CA THR A 3 62.89 6.75 14.42
C THR A 3 62.32 5.34 14.45
N LEU A 4 62.89 4.40 15.23
CA LEU A 4 62.39 3.02 15.30
C LEU A 4 61.29 2.82 16.37
N ILE A 5 61.09 3.77 17.28
CA ILE A 5 60.12 3.66 18.39
C ILE A 5 58.74 4.18 17.95
N GLN A 6 58.67 5.16 17.05
CA GLN A 6 57.42 5.73 16.55
C GLN A 6 56.60 4.79 15.64
N HIS A 7 57.26 3.87 14.92
CA HIS A 7 56.54 2.91 14.08
C HIS A 7 55.89 1.77 14.89
N LYS A 8 56.44 1.41 16.05
CA LYS A 8 55.88 0.35 16.91
C LYS A 8 54.63 0.81 17.66
N THR A 9 54.53 2.09 18.02
CA THR A 9 53.35 2.65 18.69
C THR A 9 52.18 2.87 17.73
N GLY A 10 52.43 3.21 16.47
CA GLY A 10 51.36 3.35 15.45
C GLY A 10 50.68 2.03 15.09
N LEU A 11 51.43 0.93 15.02
CA LEU A 11 50.89 -0.41 14.72
C LEU A 11 50.05 -1.00 15.86
N ALA A 12 50.39 -0.72 17.11
CA ALA A 12 49.63 -1.19 18.28
C ALA A 12 48.25 -0.52 18.39
N ILE A 13 48.14 0.77 18.03
CA ILE A 13 46.88 1.51 18.09
C ILE A 13 45.93 1.09 16.95
N ALA A 14 46.45 0.78 15.76
CA ALA A 14 45.66 0.27 14.65
C ALA A 14 45.09 -1.15 14.92
N ALA A 15 45.88 -2.02 15.57
CA ALA A 15 45.42 -3.37 15.93
C ALA A 15 44.32 -3.37 17.01
N LEU A 16 44.39 -2.45 17.99
CA LEU A 16 43.35 -2.31 19.01
C LEU A 16 42.05 -1.70 18.46
N ALA A 17 42.13 -0.80 17.48
CA ALA A 17 40.96 -0.25 16.80
C ALA A 17 40.25 -1.31 15.94
N LEU A 18 41.00 -2.18 15.26
CA LEU A 18 40.42 -3.29 14.47
C LEU A 18 39.77 -4.36 15.34
N LEU A 19 40.33 -4.67 16.51
CA LEU A 19 39.73 -5.60 17.47
C LEU A 19 38.45 -5.04 18.11
N ALA A 20 38.37 -3.73 18.38
CA ALA A 20 37.16 -3.09 18.89
C ALA A 20 36.01 -3.04 17.85
N VAL A 21 36.33 -2.86 16.57
CA VAL A 21 35.35 -2.93 15.48
C VAL A 21 34.86 -4.37 15.27
N LEU A 22 35.74 -5.37 15.33
CA LEU A 22 35.34 -6.78 15.23
C LEU A 22 34.44 -7.25 16.39
N TRP A 23 34.68 -6.73 17.61
CA TRP A 23 33.87 -7.08 18.79
C TRP A 23 32.48 -6.42 18.79
N THR A 24 32.35 -5.23 18.19
CA THR A 24 31.04 -4.56 18.03
C THR A 24 30.22 -5.18 16.90
N THR A 25 30.84 -5.67 15.83
CA THR A 25 30.13 -6.39 14.75
C THR A 25 29.68 -7.80 15.15
N GLN A 26 30.40 -8.50 16.04
CA GLN A 26 30.02 -9.85 16.47
C GLN A 26 28.89 -9.88 17.52
N ARG A 27 28.71 -8.80 18.30
CA ARG A 27 27.58 -8.70 19.23
C ARG A 27 26.23 -8.45 18.55
N GLY A 28 26.21 -8.06 17.27
CA GLY A 28 25.00 -7.94 16.46
C GLY A 28 24.54 -9.23 15.79
N ALA A 29 25.33 -10.31 15.84
CA ALA A 29 25.12 -11.53 15.05
C ALA A 29 24.62 -12.75 15.84
N GLN A 30 24.36 -12.64 17.16
CA GLN A 30 23.88 -13.76 17.99
C GLN A 30 22.35 -13.78 18.21
N GLY A 31 21.58 -13.21 17.27
CA GLY A 31 20.12 -13.27 17.27
C GLY A 31 19.48 -14.08 16.15
N LEU A 32 20.27 -14.72 15.27
CA LEU A 32 19.75 -15.42 14.09
C LEU A 32 19.91 -16.94 14.22
N HIS A 33 19.09 -17.55 15.07
CA HIS A 33 18.68 -18.96 14.93
C HIS A 33 17.16 -19.01 15.09
N GLY A 34 16.45 -18.93 13.98
CA GLY A 34 15.00 -19.08 13.94
C GLY A 34 14.39 -18.71 12.59
N GLY A 35 14.13 -19.74 11.77
CA GLY A 35 13.07 -19.75 10.73
C GLY A 35 13.14 -18.71 9.62
N VAL A 36 13.52 -19.16 8.42
CA VAL A 36 13.29 -18.42 7.17
C VAL A 36 11.78 -18.36 6.91
N GLY A 37 11.14 -17.28 7.37
CA GLY A 37 9.86 -16.80 6.86
C GLY A 37 10.15 -15.59 5.98
N ALA A 38 9.71 -15.61 4.73
CA ALA A 38 9.79 -14.46 3.84
C ALA A 38 9.01 -13.29 4.46
N ALA A 39 9.74 -12.36 5.06
CA ALA A 39 9.18 -11.13 5.58
C ALA A 39 8.84 -10.24 4.37
N LEU A 40 7.55 -10.08 4.10
CA LEU A 40 7.06 -9.01 3.23
C LEU A 40 7.51 -7.69 3.86
N ALA A 41 8.46 -7.01 3.22
CA ALA A 41 8.89 -5.69 3.63
C ALA A 41 7.74 -4.70 3.41
N PRO A 42 7.38 -3.86 4.40
CA PRO A 42 6.38 -2.83 4.20
C PRO A 42 6.90 -1.81 3.17
N MET A 43 6.08 -1.50 2.17
CA MET A 43 6.33 -0.39 1.25
C MET A 43 6.20 0.92 2.03
N ALA A 44 7.32 1.45 2.52
CA ALA A 44 7.40 2.77 3.13
C ALA A 44 7.74 3.80 2.05
N ALA A 45 6.77 4.67 1.74
CA ALA A 45 7.04 5.93 1.07
C ALA A 45 7.79 6.84 2.05
N SER A 46 9.00 7.26 1.69
CA SER A 46 9.80 8.22 2.46
C SER A 46 9.13 9.60 2.43
N ALA A 47 8.51 10.00 3.53
CA ALA A 47 8.05 11.38 3.73
C ALA A 47 8.74 11.96 4.96
N SER A 48 9.58 12.96 4.73
CA SER A 48 10.24 13.77 5.75
C SER A 48 9.20 14.64 6.46
N ALA A 49 9.03 14.46 7.77
CA ALA A 49 8.12 15.26 8.57
C ALA A 49 8.63 16.70 8.69
N GLN A 50 7.87 17.66 8.19
CA GLN A 50 7.97 19.07 8.57
C GLN A 50 6.64 19.44 9.24
N ALA A 51 6.75 19.87 10.49
CA ALA A 51 5.63 20.40 11.26
C ALA A 51 5.14 21.69 10.59
N ALA A 52 3.85 21.72 10.22
CA ALA A 52 3.18 22.91 9.72
C ALA A 52 2.04 23.28 10.68
N ASP A 53 1.96 24.56 10.98
CA ASP A 53 1.06 25.18 11.94
C ASP A 53 -0.42 24.87 11.67
N ALA A 54 -1.16 24.63 12.76
CA ALA A 54 -2.59 24.39 12.74
C ALA A 54 -3.35 25.67 12.35
N VAL A 55 -4.08 25.62 11.24
CA VAL A 55 -5.12 26.61 10.90
C VAL A 55 -6.40 26.23 11.64
N PRO A 56 -7.14 27.17 12.27
CA PRO A 56 -8.38 26.86 12.97
C PRO A 56 -9.47 26.47 11.95
N ILE A 57 -10.02 25.27 12.08
CA ILE A 57 -11.23 24.83 11.36
C ILE A 57 -12.43 25.17 12.25
N ASP A 58 -13.36 25.98 11.76
CA ASP A 58 -14.65 26.23 12.39
C ASP A 58 -15.44 24.91 12.52
N GLY A 59 -16.01 24.69 13.71
CA GLY A 59 -16.59 23.39 14.10
C GLY A 59 -17.86 22.98 13.33
N PRO A 60 -18.28 21.69 13.45
CA PRO A 60 -19.37 21.13 12.66
C PRO A 60 -20.74 21.73 13.06
N GLN A 61 -21.50 22.20 12.06
CA GLN A 61 -22.91 22.56 12.22
C GLN A 61 -23.76 21.29 12.46
N PRO A 62 -24.57 21.20 13.54
CA PRO A 62 -25.49 20.11 13.76
C PRO A 62 -26.73 20.30 12.88
N GLY A 63 -26.89 19.47 11.85
CA GLY A 63 -28.11 19.47 11.03
C GLY A 63 -27.99 19.02 9.58
N ALA A 64 -26.89 18.40 9.14
CA ALA A 64 -26.85 17.81 7.80
C ALA A 64 -27.71 16.53 7.78
N PRO A 65 -28.71 16.40 6.89
CA PRO A 65 -29.48 15.17 6.77
C PRO A 65 -28.56 14.04 6.32
N ALA A 66 -28.73 12.86 6.90
CA ALA A 66 -28.04 11.65 6.50
C ALA A 66 -28.20 11.45 4.99
N LEU A 67 -27.13 11.70 4.22
CA LEU A 67 -27.10 11.37 2.81
C LEU A 67 -27.28 9.87 2.71
N ALA A 68 -28.38 9.46 2.11
CA ALA A 68 -28.62 8.08 1.73
C ALA A 68 -27.39 7.57 0.98
N LEU A 69 -26.83 6.45 1.45
CA LEU A 69 -25.81 5.68 0.73
C LEU A 69 -26.36 5.44 -0.68
N ARG A 70 -25.83 6.18 -1.66
CA ARG A 70 -26.05 5.85 -3.07
C ARG A 70 -25.36 4.51 -3.29
N PRO A 71 -26.01 3.53 -3.94
CA PRO A 71 -25.32 2.30 -4.32
C PRO A 71 -24.12 2.69 -5.19
N ALA A 72 -22.94 2.25 -4.80
CA ALA A 72 -21.69 2.52 -5.50
C ALA A 72 -21.85 2.14 -6.98
N ALA A 73 -21.74 3.12 -7.87
CA ALA A 73 -21.51 2.82 -9.28
C ALA A 73 -20.15 2.11 -9.38
N PRO A 74 -20.02 1.06 -10.19
CA PRO A 74 -19.04 0.03 -9.90
C PRO A 74 -17.61 0.51 -10.13
N ALA A 75 -16.74 0.23 -9.14
CA ALA A 75 -15.26 0.19 -9.13
C ALA A 75 -14.58 -0.43 -10.37
N THR A 76 -15.38 -0.91 -11.32
CA THR A 76 -15.00 -1.56 -12.58
C THR A 76 -14.38 -0.64 -13.63
N GLY A 77 -14.48 0.69 -13.52
CA GLY A 77 -13.94 1.62 -14.51
C GLY A 77 -12.41 1.58 -14.56
N PHE A 78 -11.77 1.92 -13.44
CA PHE A 78 -10.32 1.90 -13.28
C PHE A 78 -9.73 0.49 -13.45
N ALA A 79 -10.41 -0.55 -12.94
CA ALA A 79 -9.97 -1.94 -13.06
C ALA A 79 -9.86 -2.39 -14.53
N ARG A 80 -10.85 -2.04 -15.36
CA ARG A 80 -10.97 -2.54 -16.74
C ARG A 80 -10.41 -1.61 -17.82
N ALA A 81 -10.14 -0.35 -17.50
CA ALA A 81 -9.67 0.63 -18.49
C ALA A 81 -8.31 0.22 -19.10
N PRO A 82 -8.20 0.04 -20.42
CA PRO A 82 -6.94 -0.30 -21.08
C PRO A 82 -6.03 0.92 -21.29
N ASP A 83 -6.60 2.11 -21.44
CA ASP A 83 -5.89 3.39 -21.53
C ASP A 83 -6.31 4.26 -20.33
N LEU A 84 -5.40 4.38 -19.35
CA LEU A 84 -5.67 5.13 -18.12
C LEU A 84 -5.59 6.65 -18.32
N PHE A 85 -4.93 7.13 -19.37
CA PHE A 85 -4.94 8.54 -19.72
C PHE A 85 -6.32 8.93 -20.26
N ALA A 86 -6.85 8.16 -21.21
CA ALA A 86 -8.20 8.41 -21.74
C ALA A 86 -9.28 8.31 -20.65
N PHE A 87 -9.11 7.35 -19.73
CA PHE A 87 -9.99 7.22 -18.58
C PHE A 87 -9.87 8.41 -17.61
N ALA A 88 -8.65 8.86 -17.27
CA ALA A 88 -8.47 10.06 -16.44
C ALA A 88 -9.13 11.31 -17.06
N GLN A 89 -8.94 11.52 -18.37
CA GLN A 89 -9.56 12.64 -19.08
C GLN A 89 -11.09 12.61 -19.03
N SER A 90 -11.71 11.44 -19.03
CA SER A 90 -13.17 11.33 -18.94
C SER A 90 -13.72 11.63 -17.54
N LEU A 91 -12.91 11.46 -16.50
CA LEU A 91 -13.25 11.79 -15.11
C LEU A 91 -13.14 13.28 -14.81
N MET A 92 -12.24 14.00 -15.49
CA MET A 92 -11.94 15.41 -15.18
C MET A 92 -13.17 16.32 -15.04
N PRO A 93 -14.17 16.32 -15.96
CA PRO A 93 -15.31 17.22 -15.82
C PRO A 93 -16.12 16.96 -14.54
N ALA A 94 -16.22 15.71 -14.08
CA ALA A 94 -16.92 15.36 -12.84
C ALA A 94 -16.06 15.70 -11.60
N ALA A 95 -14.76 15.40 -11.66
CA ALA A 95 -13.81 15.74 -10.62
C ALA A 95 -13.72 17.27 -10.38
N ASP A 96 -13.76 18.07 -11.45
CA ASP A 96 -13.76 19.55 -11.39
C ASP A 96 -15.01 20.10 -10.69
N ARG A 97 -16.13 19.37 -10.75
CA ARG A 97 -17.37 19.69 -10.02
C ARG A 97 -17.39 19.13 -8.59
N GLY A 98 -16.32 18.48 -8.15
CA GLY A 98 -16.22 17.91 -6.80
C GLY A 98 -16.92 16.56 -6.64
N ASP A 99 -17.17 15.82 -7.73
CA ASP A 99 -17.73 14.48 -7.62
C ASP A 99 -16.76 13.53 -6.90
N ALA A 100 -17.18 13.02 -5.74
CA ALA A 100 -16.32 12.26 -4.83
C ALA A 100 -15.73 10.98 -5.47
N GLU A 101 -16.53 10.29 -6.29
CA GLU A 101 -16.13 9.05 -6.95
C GLU A 101 -15.16 9.32 -8.11
N ALA A 102 -15.44 10.32 -8.94
CA ALA A 102 -14.51 10.74 -9.99
C ALA A 102 -13.18 11.21 -9.40
N LEU A 103 -13.23 11.91 -8.25
CA LEU A 103 -12.03 12.33 -7.55
C LEU A 103 -11.21 11.12 -7.06
N TRP A 104 -11.88 10.13 -6.44
CA TRP A 104 -11.27 8.88 -5.98
C TRP A 104 -10.62 8.10 -7.12
N GLN A 105 -11.36 7.84 -8.20
CA GLN A 105 -10.86 7.08 -9.35
C GLN A 105 -9.67 7.78 -10.04
N LEU A 106 -9.67 9.11 -10.11
CA LEU A 106 -8.52 9.85 -10.61
C LEU A 106 -7.29 9.67 -9.71
N SER A 107 -7.47 9.64 -8.38
CA SER A 107 -6.36 9.36 -7.45
C SER A 107 -5.78 7.95 -7.63
N GLN A 108 -6.62 6.96 -7.95
CA GLN A 108 -6.18 5.59 -8.22
C GLN A 108 -5.36 5.51 -9.52
N VAL A 109 -5.73 6.27 -10.55
CA VAL A 109 -4.92 6.40 -11.77
C VAL A 109 -3.57 7.05 -11.47
N GLN A 110 -3.58 8.14 -10.69
CA GLN A 110 -2.37 8.86 -10.31
C GLN A 110 -1.39 7.98 -9.52
N ASP A 111 -1.89 7.22 -8.55
CA ASP A 111 -1.10 6.29 -7.74
C ASP A 111 -0.52 5.14 -8.59
N TYR A 112 -1.37 4.52 -9.43
CA TYR A 112 -0.97 3.41 -10.29
C TYR A 112 0.05 3.81 -11.38
N CYS A 113 -0.14 4.97 -12.00
CA CYS A 113 0.71 5.42 -13.10
C CYS A 113 1.88 6.30 -12.64
N GLY A 114 1.89 6.81 -11.41
CA GLY A 114 2.87 7.80 -10.94
C GLY A 114 4.32 7.33 -11.05
N GLY A 115 4.60 6.07 -10.72
CA GLY A 115 5.94 5.49 -10.84
C GLY A 115 6.42 5.31 -12.29
N TYR A 116 5.50 5.13 -13.24
CA TYR A 116 5.83 5.08 -14.67
C TYR A 116 6.02 6.49 -15.23
N ALA A 117 5.08 7.40 -14.92
CA ALA A 117 5.03 8.74 -15.49
C ALA A 117 6.20 9.64 -15.05
N SER A 118 6.84 9.35 -13.91
CA SER A 118 7.98 10.12 -13.41
C SER A 118 9.21 10.05 -14.33
N ASP A 119 9.47 8.89 -14.96
CA ASP A 119 10.48 8.72 -16.03
C ASP A 119 10.13 7.51 -16.91
N PRO A 120 9.27 7.69 -17.94
CA PRO A 120 8.90 6.61 -18.86
C PRO A 120 10.11 6.00 -19.59
N GLY A 121 11.13 6.81 -19.83
CA GLY A 121 12.36 6.40 -20.52
C GLY A 121 13.18 5.43 -19.68
N SER A 122 13.43 5.77 -18.41
CA SER A 122 14.11 4.86 -17.48
C SER A 122 13.28 3.63 -17.20
N TYR A 123 11.97 3.79 -16.98
CA TYR A 123 11.08 2.65 -16.77
C TYR A 123 11.18 1.62 -17.90
N ALA A 124 11.20 2.07 -19.15
CA ALA A 124 11.37 1.22 -20.33
C ALA A 124 12.77 0.61 -20.44
N ARG A 125 13.84 1.36 -20.11
CA ARG A 125 15.21 0.84 -20.08
C ARG A 125 15.35 -0.26 -19.04
N ASP A 126 14.89 -0.04 -17.82
CA ASP A 126 14.98 -1.01 -16.71
C ASP A 126 14.21 -2.28 -17.05
N THR A 127 13.02 -2.14 -17.65
CA THR A 127 12.22 -3.29 -18.09
C THR A 127 12.94 -4.11 -19.17
N ARG A 128 13.62 -3.47 -20.12
CA ARG A 128 14.43 -4.17 -21.13
C ARG A 128 15.66 -4.83 -20.53
N THR A 129 16.33 -4.18 -19.59
CA THR A 129 17.46 -4.77 -18.85
C THR A 129 17.01 -6.03 -18.14
N MET A 130 15.89 -5.99 -17.41
CA MET A 130 15.31 -7.16 -16.73
C MET A 130 15.00 -8.29 -17.71
N GLN A 131 14.41 -7.97 -18.87
CA GLN A 131 14.13 -8.95 -19.92
C GLN A 131 15.40 -9.65 -20.44
N GLY A 132 16.53 -8.95 -20.48
CA GLY A 132 17.82 -9.51 -20.91
C GLY A 132 18.58 -10.33 -19.87
N LEU A 133 18.13 -10.36 -18.60
CA LEU A 133 18.79 -11.14 -17.54
C LEU A 133 18.40 -12.63 -17.55
N GLU A 134 17.32 -13.01 -18.24
CA GLU A 134 16.84 -14.40 -18.38
C GLU A 134 16.73 -15.18 -17.04
N LEU A 135 16.44 -14.49 -15.94
CA LEU A 135 16.29 -15.09 -14.62
C LEU A 135 14.86 -15.61 -14.39
N ASP A 136 14.76 -16.74 -13.69
CA ASP A 136 13.47 -17.26 -13.21
C ASP A 136 12.78 -16.24 -12.30
N GLY A 137 11.46 -16.09 -12.45
CA GLY A 137 10.64 -15.09 -11.74
C GLY A 137 10.68 -13.67 -12.32
N VAL A 138 11.67 -13.31 -13.17
CA VAL A 138 11.73 -11.98 -13.80
C VAL A 138 10.69 -11.82 -14.91
N ASN A 139 10.28 -12.90 -15.57
CA ASN A 139 9.26 -12.84 -16.63
C ASN A 139 7.92 -12.27 -16.13
N ALA A 140 7.49 -12.67 -14.92
CA ALA A 140 6.26 -12.15 -14.31
C ALA A 140 6.40 -10.65 -14.00
N LEU A 141 7.55 -10.23 -13.46
CA LEU A 141 7.86 -8.82 -13.22
C LEU A 141 7.85 -8.00 -14.51
N VAL A 142 8.51 -8.49 -15.57
CA VAL A 142 8.52 -7.85 -16.89
C VAL A 142 7.10 -7.73 -17.45
N ALA A 143 6.28 -8.78 -17.36
CA ALA A 143 4.89 -8.75 -17.83
C ALA A 143 4.04 -7.72 -17.07
N ALA A 144 4.17 -7.66 -15.74
CA ALA A 144 3.49 -6.67 -14.91
C ALA A 144 3.92 -5.24 -15.26
N ARG A 145 5.22 -4.99 -15.41
CA ARG A 145 5.76 -3.68 -15.81
C ARG A 145 5.31 -3.27 -17.21
N GLN A 146 5.25 -4.21 -18.15
CA GLN A 146 4.73 -3.97 -19.49
C GLN A 146 3.23 -3.65 -19.47
N ARG A 147 2.44 -4.27 -18.58
CA ARG A 147 1.02 -3.90 -18.39
C ARG A 147 0.89 -2.47 -17.90
N VAL A 148 1.67 -2.06 -16.89
CA VAL A 148 1.71 -0.65 -16.43
C VAL A 148 2.07 0.27 -17.60
N SER A 149 3.15 -0.03 -18.32
CA SER A 149 3.60 0.77 -19.46
C SER A 149 2.52 0.94 -20.54
N ARG A 150 1.83 -0.14 -20.93
CA ARG A 150 0.75 -0.06 -21.93
C ARG A 150 -0.38 0.87 -21.46
N ARG A 151 -0.82 0.70 -20.22
CA ARG A 151 -1.97 1.42 -19.66
C ARG A 151 -1.67 2.88 -19.36
N CYS A 152 -0.43 3.21 -19.01
CA CYS A 152 0.01 4.55 -18.61
C CYS A 152 0.78 5.30 -19.71
N SER A 153 0.93 4.72 -20.91
CA SER A 153 1.86 5.15 -21.98
C SER A 153 1.77 6.61 -22.44
N ARG A 154 0.65 7.29 -22.16
CA ARG A 154 0.40 8.67 -22.57
C ARG A 154 0.71 9.70 -21.50
N PHE A 155 0.99 9.26 -20.27
CA PHE A 155 1.41 10.14 -19.19
C PHE A 155 2.89 10.48 -19.31
N VAL A 156 3.22 11.71 -18.93
CA VAL A 156 4.55 12.30 -18.96
C VAL A 156 4.91 12.92 -17.60
N PRO A 157 6.18 13.21 -17.30
CA PRO A 157 6.59 13.76 -16.01
C PRO A 157 5.85 15.05 -15.63
N GLU A 158 5.53 15.89 -16.61
CA GLU A 158 4.84 17.17 -16.43
C GLU A 158 3.39 17.02 -15.92
N ASP A 159 2.78 15.84 -16.06
CA ASP A 159 1.45 15.58 -15.52
C ASP A 159 1.42 15.54 -13.98
N GLY A 160 2.59 15.41 -13.32
CA GLY A 160 2.71 15.53 -11.86
C GLY A 160 1.90 14.51 -11.07
N LEU A 161 1.64 13.32 -11.65
CA LEU A 161 0.69 12.36 -11.09
C LEU A 161 0.98 12.00 -9.62
N ALA A 162 2.23 11.66 -9.30
CA ALA A 162 2.61 11.22 -7.96
C ALA A 162 2.40 12.30 -6.88
N THR A 163 2.61 13.58 -7.23
CA THR A 163 2.43 14.68 -6.27
C THR A 163 0.96 15.05 -6.09
N ALA A 164 0.09 14.71 -7.05
CA ALA A 164 -1.34 15.00 -6.99
C ALA A 164 -2.15 14.04 -6.10
N VAL A 165 -1.67 12.81 -5.85
CA VAL A 165 -2.42 11.74 -5.16
C VAL A 165 -3.00 12.19 -3.82
N LEU A 166 -2.18 12.81 -2.96
CA LEU A 166 -2.59 13.17 -1.60
C LEU A 166 -3.72 14.20 -1.60
N GLU A 167 -3.57 15.26 -2.39
CA GLU A 167 -4.59 16.30 -2.50
C GLU A 167 -5.87 15.76 -3.12
N GLN A 168 -5.74 14.93 -4.14
CA GLN A 168 -6.87 14.30 -4.80
C GLN A 168 -7.67 13.41 -3.84
N ARG A 169 -6.99 12.62 -3.00
CA ARG A 169 -7.64 11.80 -1.96
C ARG A 169 -8.29 12.66 -0.87
N ARG A 170 -7.68 13.77 -0.45
CA ARG A 170 -8.30 14.73 0.48
C ARG A 170 -9.60 15.32 -0.06
N ARG A 171 -9.60 15.74 -1.32
CA ARG A 171 -10.82 16.26 -1.98
C ARG A 171 -11.90 15.18 -2.07
N ALA A 172 -11.55 13.97 -2.49
CA ALA A 172 -12.49 12.85 -2.57
C ALA A 172 -13.10 12.51 -1.20
N ALA A 173 -12.26 12.40 -0.17
CA ALA A 173 -12.69 12.08 1.19
C ALA A 173 -13.58 13.19 1.79
N SER A 174 -13.20 14.46 1.60
CA SER A 174 -14.00 15.61 2.03
C SER A 174 -15.35 15.70 1.30
N ALA A 175 -15.42 15.17 0.08
CA ALA A 175 -16.66 15.04 -0.69
C ALA A 175 -17.47 13.76 -0.33
N GLY A 176 -17.02 12.97 0.64
CA GLY A 176 -17.73 11.81 1.18
C GLY A 176 -17.34 10.45 0.61
N ASN A 177 -16.20 10.32 -0.09
CA ASN A 177 -15.72 9.02 -0.54
C ASN A 177 -14.98 8.26 0.60
N LEU A 178 -15.57 7.15 1.05
CA LEU A 178 -15.06 6.35 2.16
C LEU A 178 -13.71 5.69 1.87
N ALA A 179 -13.51 5.18 0.64
CA ALA A 179 -12.25 4.57 0.25
C ALA A 179 -11.10 5.58 0.24
N ALA A 180 -11.36 6.82 -0.18
CA ALA A 180 -10.39 7.91 -0.10
C ALA A 180 -10.04 8.26 1.35
N GLU A 181 -11.02 8.32 2.25
CA GLU A 181 -10.80 8.56 3.68
C GLU A 181 -9.96 7.44 4.32
N ALA A 182 -10.24 6.19 3.97
CA ALA A 182 -9.47 5.02 4.37
C ALA A 182 -8.02 5.06 3.84
N ALA A 183 -7.83 5.42 2.57
CA ALA A 183 -6.51 5.57 1.98
C ALA A 183 -5.69 6.67 2.68
N LEU A 184 -6.33 7.76 3.09
CA LEU A 184 -5.69 8.82 3.86
C LEU A 184 -5.21 8.33 5.23
N LEU A 185 -6.00 7.51 5.93
CA LEU A 185 -5.54 6.86 7.17
C LEU A 185 -4.32 5.97 6.88
N ALA A 186 -4.35 5.16 5.82
CA ALA A 186 -3.21 4.32 5.42
C ALA A 186 -1.96 5.15 5.05
N MET A 187 -2.13 6.35 4.52
CA MET A 187 -1.03 7.30 4.25
C MET A 187 -0.53 8.03 5.51
N GLY A 188 -1.16 7.84 6.68
CA GLY A 188 -0.85 8.59 7.90
C GLY A 188 -1.29 10.06 7.82
N GLN A 189 -2.31 10.35 7.03
CA GLN A 189 -2.87 11.69 6.77
C GLN A 189 -4.39 11.71 7.00
N PRO A 190 -4.91 11.22 8.15
CA PRO A 190 -6.34 11.13 8.38
C PRO A 190 -7.02 12.51 8.34
N LEU A 191 -8.32 12.57 8.01
CA LEU A 191 -9.07 13.83 7.98
C LEU A 191 -9.20 14.48 9.36
N ALA A 192 -9.25 13.66 10.41
CA ALA A 192 -9.23 14.11 11.79
C ALA A 192 -8.26 13.28 12.63
N ALA A 193 -7.79 13.87 13.72
CA ALA A 193 -6.94 13.19 14.68
C ALA A 193 -7.76 12.48 15.76
N GLY A 194 -7.15 11.46 16.38
CA GLY A 194 -7.69 10.81 17.58
C GLY A 194 -8.20 9.39 17.36
N ASP A 195 -8.24 8.65 18.46
CA ASP A 195 -8.63 7.24 18.49
C ASP A 195 -10.10 7.05 18.16
N ASP A 196 -10.97 7.97 18.57
CA ASP A 196 -12.41 7.91 18.29
C ASP A 196 -12.70 7.99 16.79
N TYR A 197 -12.06 8.93 16.09
CA TYR A 197 -12.15 9.04 14.63
C TYR A 197 -11.63 7.76 13.95
N THR A 198 -10.47 7.27 14.40
CA THR A 198 -9.85 6.09 13.81
C THR A 198 -10.76 4.86 13.97
N ARG A 199 -11.30 4.65 15.17
CA ARG A 199 -12.23 3.55 15.47
C ARG A 199 -13.50 3.65 14.64
N ASP A 200 -14.09 4.85 14.55
CA ASP A 200 -15.28 5.10 13.73
C ASP A 200 -15.01 4.79 12.24
N LEU A 201 -13.90 5.28 11.69
CA LEU A 201 -13.52 5.02 10.30
C LEU A 201 -13.34 3.52 10.04
N VAL A 202 -12.61 2.79 10.90
CA VAL A 202 -12.47 1.33 10.75
C VAL A 202 -13.84 0.67 10.76
N GLN A 203 -14.73 1.06 11.67
CA GLN A 203 -16.07 0.47 11.76
C GLN A 203 -16.93 0.78 10.53
N ARG A 204 -16.89 2.02 10.02
CA ARG A 204 -17.58 2.41 8.78
C ARG A 204 -17.08 1.61 7.57
N VAL A 205 -15.76 1.43 7.43
CA VAL A 205 -15.21 0.61 6.35
C VAL A 205 -15.71 -0.83 6.44
N ARG A 206 -15.65 -1.47 7.62
CA ARG A 206 -16.13 -2.85 7.81
C ARG A 206 -17.59 -3.01 7.45
N THR A 207 -18.44 -2.11 7.94
CA THR A 207 -19.90 -2.19 7.78
C THR A 207 -20.38 -1.74 6.40
N SER A 208 -19.59 -0.95 5.67
CA SER A 208 -19.93 -0.53 4.30
C SER A 208 -19.93 -1.68 3.30
N HIS A 209 -19.11 -2.71 3.55
CA HIS A 209 -18.82 -3.77 2.60
C HIS A 209 -18.32 -3.27 1.22
N ASP A 210 -17.77 -2.05 1.17
CA ASP A 210 -17.20 -1.47 -0.04
C ASP A 210 -15.82 -2.11 -0.32
N PRO A 211 -15.65 -2.85 -1.44
CA PRO A 211 -14.38 -3.48 -1.77
C PRO A 211 -13.24 -2.48 -1.92
N ASP A 212 -13.49 -1.27 -2.42
CA ASP A 212 -12.44 -0.25 -2.56
C ASP A 212 -12.01 0.28 -1.20
N ALA A 213 -12.94 0.48 -0.26
CA ALA A 213 -12.63 0.94 1.09
C ALA A 213 -11.88 -0.13 1.91
N LEU A 214 -12.29 -1.40 1.79
CA LEU A 214 -11.60 -2.54 2.41
C LEU A 214 -10.16 -2.66 1.91
N LEU A 215 -9.93 -2.49 0.60
CA LEU A 215 -8.59 -2.48 0.04
C LEU A 215 -7.80 -1.25 0.49
N ALA A 216 -8.41 -0.07 0.44
CA ALA A 216 -7.73 1.19 0.74
C ALA A 216 -7.26 1.30 2.19
N ILE A 217 -8.00 0.74 3.15
CA ILE A 217 -7.59 0.73 4.56
C ILE A 217 -6.50 -0.30 4.85
N SER A 218 -6.35 -1.34 4.02
CA SER A 218 -5.54 -2.53 4.35
C SER A 218 -4.11 -2.22 4.83
N PRO A 219 -3.36 -1.26 4.23
CA PRO A 219 -2.00 -0.96 4.68
C PRO A 219 -1.96 -0.29 6.06
N ALA A 220 -3.03 0.40 6.46
CA ALA A 220 -3.17 0.94 7.83
C ALA A 220 -3.31 -0.21 8.84
N MET A 221 -4.01 -1.28 8.46
CA MET A 221 -4.34 -2.42 9.31
C MET A 221 -3.20 -3.42 9.46
N GLY A 222 -2.13 -3.27 8.67
CA GLY A 222 -0.94 -4.11 8.72
C GLY A 222 -0.03 -3.86 9.92
N LEU A 223 1.27 -4.10 9.74
CA LEU A 223 2.28 -3.98 10.80
C LEU A 223 2.35 -2.57 11.42
N ARG A 224 1.91 -1.52 10.70
CA ARG A 224 1.87 -0.14 11.20
C ARG A 224 0.90 0.04 12.37
N ALA A 225 -0.12 -0.80 12.48
CA ALA A 225 -1.09 -0.79 13.56
C ALA A 225 -0.68 -1.66 14.76
N SER A 226 0.54 -2.20 14.79
CA SER A 226 0.98 -3.10 15.86
C SER A 226 0.88 -2.39 17.22
N GLY A 227 0.18 -3.01 18.18
CA GLY A 227 -0.09 -2.42 19.50
C GLY A 227 -1.25 -1.41 19.52
N SER A 228 -1.98 -1.24 18.42
CA SER A 228 -3.15 -0.34 18.31
C SER A 228 -4.47 -1.12 18.22
N GLU A 229 -4.50 -2.39 18.61
CA GLU A 229 -5.67 -3.27 18.51
C GLU A 229 -6.86 -2.73 19.31
N ALA A 230 -6.57 -2.05 20.44
CA ALA A 230 -7.58 -1.37 21.24
C ALA A 230 -8.32 -0.24 20.49
N VAL A 231 -7.72 0.32 19.43
CA VAL A 231 -8.27 1.42 18.62
C VAL A 231 -8.75 0.92 17.27
N MET A 232 -7.91 0.16 16.56
CA MET A 232 -8.16 -0.32 15.20
C MET A 232 -8.86 -1.68 15.15
N GLY A 233 -9.10 -2.31 16.30
CA GLY A 233 -9.77 -3.61 16.41
C GLY A 233 -8.80 -4.80 16.28
N GLU A 234 -9.32 -6.00 16.55
CA GLU A 234 -8.52 -7.23 16.67
C GLU A 234 -7.88 -7.70 15.35
N ILE A 235 -8.43 -7.30 14.21
CA ILE A 235 -7.90 -7.61 12.88
C ILE A 235 -7.03 -6.44 12.42
N SER A 236 -5.98 -6.16 13.20
CA SER A 236 -5.00 -5.12 12.93
C SER A 236 -3.61 -5.53 13.44
N GLY A 237 -2.59 -4.78 13.06
CA GLY A 237 -1.25 -4.85 13.66
C GLY A 237 -0.35 -5.97 13.16
N THR A 238 -0.81 -6.78 12.21
CA THR A 238 -0.03 -7.90 11.64
C THR A 238 -0.08 -7.91 10.12
N GLY A 239 0.93 -8.50 9.47
CA GLY A 239 0.88 -8.71 8.01
C GLY A 239 -0.29 -9.61 7.59
N LEU A 240 -0.71 -10.54 8.46
CA LEU A 240 -1.89 -11.37 8.22
C LEU A 240 -3.19 -10.57 8.24
N ALA A 241 -3.28 -9.57 9.12
CA ALA A 241 -4.42 -8.66 9.16
C ALA A 241 -4.53 -7.87 7.85
N GLU A 242 -3.44 -7.26 7.37
CA GLU A 242 -3.43 -6.56 6.07
C GLU A 242 -3.92 -7.46 4.93
N LEU A 243 -3.41 -8.69 4.84
CA LEU A 243 -3.88 -9.68 3.86
C LEU A 243 -5.37 -10.01 4.05
N ALA A 244 -5.86 -10.10 5.29
CA ALA A 244 -7.27 -10.37 5.57
C ALA A 244 -8.18 -9.28 5.01
N TRP A 245 -7.81 -8.00 5.15
CA TRP A 245 -8.56 -6.87 4.59
C TRP A 245 -8.57 -6.89 3.06
N GLN A 246 -7.45 -7.23 2.43
CA GLN A 246 -7.36 -7.36 0.97
C GLN A 246 -8.20 -8.54 0.45
N LEU A 247 -8.16 -9.68 1.12
CA LEU A 247 -9.00 -10.84 0.77
C LEU A 247 -10.48 -10.58 1.02
N ALA A 248 -10.83 -9.82 2.07
CA ALA A 248 -12.18 -9.36 2.29
C ALA A 248 -12.66 -8.47 1.14
N ALA A 249 -11.82 -7.56 0.64
CA ALA A 249 -12.13 -6.77 -0.56
C ALA A 249 -12.39 -7.66 -1.79
N CYS A 250 -11.57 -8.69 -2.03
CA CYS A 250 -11.80 -9.66 -3.10
C CYS A 250 -13.17 -10.36 -2.96
N ARG A 251 -13.52 -10.80 -1.75
CA ARG A 251 -14.81 -11.46 -1.49
C ARG A 251 -16.00 -10.51 -1.68
N GLN A 252 -15.80 -9.21 -1.50
CA GLN A 252 -16.80 -8.17 -1.77
C GLN A 252 -16.80 -7.65 -3.22
N GLY A 253 -16.11 -8.32 -4.14
CA GLY A 253 -16.21 -8.07 -5.58
C GLY A 253 -15.12 -7.18 -6.17
N LEU A 254 -14.03 -6.92 -5.44
CA LEU A 254 -12.82 -6.35 -6.03
C LEU A 254 -12.28 -7.31 -7.13
N ASP A 255 -11.80 -6.76 -8.25
CA ASP A 255 -11.07 -7.56 -9.24
C ASP A 255 -9.74 -8.01 -8.64
N CYS A 256 -9.67 -9.29 -8.31
CA CYS A 256 -8.51 -9.96 -7.74
C CYS A 256 -7.95 -11.03 -8.69
N SER A 257 -8.35 -11.02 -9.97
CA SER A 257 -7.84 -11.94 -10.98
C SER A 257 -6.34 -11.78 -11.23
N SER A 258 -5.71 -12.72 -11.93
CA SER A 258 -4.28 -12.68 -12.24
C SER A 258 -3.85 -11.42 -13.03
N ASN A 259 -4.77 -10.82 -13.78
CA ASN A 259 -4.55 -9.59 -14.55
C ASN A 259 -5.10 -8.33 -13.86
N SER A 260 -5.51 -8.43 -12.60
CA SER A 260 -6.04 -7.32 -11.82
C SER A 260 -4.99 -6.23 -11.57
N ASN A 261 -5.46 -5.05 -11.19
CA ASN A 261 -4.58 -3.96 -10.76
C ASN A 261 -3.85 -4.33 -9.46
N LEU A 262 -4.51 -5.05 -8.55
CA LEU A 262 -3.90 -5.53 -7.30
C LEU A 262 -2.70 -6.44 -7.57
N MET A 263 -2.91 -7.51 -8.36
CA MET A 263 -1.83 -8.43 -8.75
C MET A 263 -0.70 -7.71 -9.51
N THR A 264 -1.06 -6.78 -10.40
CA THR A 264 -0.07 -6.00 -11.14
C THR A 264 0.78 -5.14 -10.21
N SER A 265 0.17 -4.45 -9.24
CA SER A 265 0.88 -3.57 -8.30
C SER A 265 1.79 -4.34 -7.35
N TYR A 266 1.34 -5.49 -6.82
CA TYR A 266 2.17 -6.38 -6.00
C TYR A 266 3.47 -6.78 -6.71
N CYS A 267 3.36 -7.14 -7.99
CA CYS A 267 4.50 -7.57 -8.77
C CYS A 267 5.35 -6.38 -9.26
N ALA A 268 4.76 -5.40 -9.96
CA ALA A 268 5.51 -4.30 -10.58
C ALA A 268 6.16 -3.34 -9.56
N ASN A 269 5.51 -3.13 -8.40
CA ASN A 269 6.00 -2.19 -7.38
C ASN A 269 6.62 -2.91 -6.17
N GLY A 270 6.07 -4.06 -5.78
CA GLY A 270 6.56 -4.83 -4.63
C GLY A 270 7.60 -5.90 -4.97
N GLY A 271 7.77 -6.25 -6.24
CA GLY A 271 8.63 -7.37 -6.67
C GLY A 271 8.10 -8.75 -6.27
N VAL A 272 6.86 -8.80 -5.76
CA VAL A 272 6.20 -10.02 -5.28
C VAL A 272 5.27 -10.52 -6.38
N CYS A 273 5.78 -11.43 -7.19
CA CYS A 273 5.11 -11.92 -8.39
C CYS A 273 4.67 -13.38 -8.24
N SER A 274 3.48 -13.70 -8.73
CA SER A 274 3.08 -15.10 -8.87
C SER A 274 3.96 -15.80 -9.92
N GLN A 275 4.30 -17.06 -9.64
CA GLN A 275 4.97 -17.94 -10.59
C GLN A 275 3.99 -18.58 -11.58
N ASP A 276 2.70 -18.59 -11.25
CA ASP A 276 1.62 -19.07 -12.11
C ASP A 276 0.85 -17.86 -12.69
N PRO A 277 0.92 -17.61 -14.01
CA PRO A 277 0.27 -16.45 -14.64
C PRO A 277 -1.27 -16.51 -14.61
N SER A 278 -1.85 -17.65 -14.26
CA SER A 278 -3.31 -17.81 -14.12
C SER A 278 -3.80 -17.62 -12.69
N GLN A 279 -2.89 -17.55 -11.72
CA GLN A 279 -3.23 -17.50 -10.30
C GLN A 279 -3.85 -16.15 -9.92
N ASP A 280 -5.00 -16.20 -9.26
CA ASP A 280 -5.62 -15.03 -8.66
C ASP A 280 -4.98 -14.65 -7.32
N PHE A 281 -5.33 -13.48 -6.80
CA PHE A 281 -4.75 -12.98 -5.55
C PHE A 281 -5.04 -13.89 -4.34
N PRO A 282 -6.27 -14.40 -4.11
CA PRO A 282 -6.51 -15.34 -3.02
C PRO A 282 -5.62 -16.58 -3.08
N SER A 283 -5.57 -17.29 -4.21
CA SER A 283 -4.69 -18.46 -4.35
C SER A 283 -3.22 -18.09 -4.16
N PHE A 284 -2.78 -16.95 -4.71
CA PHE A 284 -1.42 -16.46 -4.55
C PHE A 284 -1.04 -16.23 -3.08
N VAL A 285 -1.92 -15.62 -2.29
CA VAL A 285 -1.68 -15.35 -0.86
C VAL A 285 -1.51 -16.66 -0.08
N PHE A 286 -2.39 -17.63 -0.29
CA PHE A 286 -2.32 -18.91 0.42
C PHE A 286 -1.11 -19.77 0.03
N ASP A 287 -0.65 -19.67 -1.22
CA ASP A 287 0.51 -20.43 -1.69
C ASP A 287 1.85 -19.78 -1.32
N ALA A 288 1.94 -18.45 -1.37
CA ALA A 288 3.21 -17.72 -1.27
C ALA A 288 3.47 -17.07 0.09
N ALA A 289 2.42 -16.62 0.79
CA ALA A 289 2.57 -15.72 1.93
C ALA A 289 2.18 -16.35 3.29
N VAL A 290 1.41 -17.45 3.28
CA VAL A 290 0.74 -17.94 4.49
C VAL A 290 1.18 -19.39 4.82
N PRO A 291 1.89 -19.61 5.94
CA PRO A 291 2.14 -20.97 6.44
C PRO A 291 0.82 -21.69 6.73
N ARG A 292 0.78 -23.03 6.68
CA ARG A 292 -0.45 -23.81 6.95
C ARG A 292 -1.19 -23.40 8.24
N GLN A 293 -0.45 -23.08 9.31
CA GLN A 293 -1.03 -22.64 10.59
C GLN A 293 -1.61 -21.21 10.53
N GLY A 294 -1.15 -20.38 9.60
CA GLY A 294 -1.67 -19.04 9.35
C GLY A 294 -2.90 -19.02 8.45
N ALA A 295 -3.13 -20.07 7.65
CA ALA A 295 -4.23 -20.11 6.67
C ALA A 295 -5.59 -20.11 7.35
N GLU A 296 -5.79 -20.97 8.36
CA GLU A 296 -7.02 -21.01 9.16
C GLU A 296 -7.26 -19.68 9.89
N ARG A 297 -6.20 -19.08 10.45
CA ARG A 297 -6.31 -17.78 11.13
C ARG A 297 -6.70 -16.68 10.14
N LEU A 298 -6.12 -16.67 8.95
CA LEU A 298 -6.45 -15.71 7.90
C LEU A 298 -7.91 -15.86 7.47
N ASP A 299 -8.36 -17.08 7.19
CA ASP A 299 -9.76 -17.33 6.82
C ASP A 299 -10.74 -16.85 7.91
N ASN A 300 -10.43 -17.10 9.18
CA ASN A 300 -11.24 -16.61 10.30
C ASN A 300 -11.28 -15.07 10.37
N MET A 301 -10.16 -14.39 10.12
CA MET A 301 -10.11 -12.94 10.04
C MET A 301 -10.96 -12.43 8.87
N VAL A 302 -10.83 -13.02 7.68
CA VAL A 302 -11.61 -12.64 6.50
C VAL A 302 -13.11 -12.84 6.75
N ASN A 303 -13.51 -13.98 7.34
CA ASN A 303 -14.90 -14.25 7.69
C ASN A 303 -15.44 -13.19 8.68
N THR A 304 -14.67 -12.85 9.72
CA THR A 304 -15.05 -11.81 10.69
C THR A 304 -15.17 -10.40 10.07
N LEU A 305 -14.46 -10.13 8.98
CA LEU A 305 -14.57 -8.86 8.25
C LEU A 305 -15.81 -8.78 7.35
N ILE A 306 -16.24 -9.91 6.78
CA ILE A 306 -17.37 -9.95 5.85
C ILE A 306 -18.69 -10.37 6.50
N ASP A 307 -18.66 -11.04 7.65
CA ASP A 307 -19.85 -11.45 8.38
C ASP A 307 -20.51 -10.22 9.02
N SER A 308 -21.71 -9.88 8.56
CA SER A 308 -22.52 -8.76 9.06
C SER A 308 -23.14 -9.01 10.46
N SER A 309 -22.87 -10.15 11.08
CA SER A 309 -23.48 -10.62 12.34
C SER A 309 -22.75 -10.11 13.59
N GLY A 310 -22.53 -8.80 13.66
CA GLY A 310 -22.07 -8.09 14.87
C GLY A 310 -23.20 -7.36 15.60
N GLY A 311 -24.45 -7.78 15.39
CA GLY A 311 -25.63 -7.24 16.05
C GLY A 311 -26.27 -8.27 16.98
N GLY A 312 -25.99 -8.15 18.28
CA GLY A 312 -26.78 -8.77 19.35
C GLY A 312 -26.06 -9.84 20.15
N LEU A 313 -25.33 -9.41 21.19
CA LEU A 313 -25.45 -9.92 22.56
C LEU A 313 -25.28 -8.75 23.53
#